data_AF-A0A3M1WVH1-F1
#
_entry.id   AF-A0A3M1WVH1-F1
#
_cell.length_a   1.000
_cell.length_b   1.000
_cell.length_c   1.000
_cell.angle_alpha   90.00
_cell.angle_beta   90.00
_cell.angle_gamma   90.00
#
_symmetry.space_group_name_H-M   'P 1'
#
loop_
_entity.id
_entity.type
_entity.pdbx_description
1 polymer ?
#
loop_
_entity_poly.entity_id
_entity_poly.type
_entity_poly.pdbx_seq_one_letter_code
_entity_poly.pdbx_strand_id
1 'polypeptide(L)'
;MMKLDDAKTDPVAEPVHELSALVVPLLKGVIYQEENPALWSRLLNAQAAVRDYVAVLGLELLLDEAEGYAFLRSRQEEDEEDQPTVPRLVARRQLSYPVSLLLALLRKKLAEFDASGGETRLILSRDEVVELIRIFLPEGSNEAKLIDQV
;
A
#
# COMPACT_ATOMS: atom_id res chain seq x y z
N MET A 1 43.47 23.68 -35.45
CA MET A 1 42.06 23.70 -35.91
C MET A 1 41.67 22.27 -36.25
N MET A 2 41.18 21.53 -35.26
CA MET A 2 40.48 20.25 -35.46
C MET A 2 39.70 20.04 -34.16
N LYS A 3 38.39 20.25 -34.22
CA LYS A 3 37.50 20.06 -33.08
C LYS A 3 37.40 18.56 -32.80
N LEU A 4 37.75 18.14 -31.58
CA LEU A 4 37.17 16.94 -30.99
C LEU A 4 35.76 17.36 -30.59
N ASP A 5 34.78 17.01 -31.41
CA ASP A 5 33.38 17.16 -31.04
C ASP A 5 33.01 16.01 -30.09
N ASP A 6 32.53 16.40 -28.91
CA ASP A 6 32.04 15.60 -27.81
C ASP A 6 31.19 14.41 -28.27
N ALA A 7 31.74 13.20 -28.07
CA ALA A 7 30.92 12.01 -27.93
C ALA A 7 30.10 12.17 -26.65
N LYS A 8 28.86 12.63 -26.81
CA LYS A 8 27.83 12.62 -25.77
C LYS A 8 27.65 11.18 -25.31
N THR A 9 28.30 10.84 -24.20
CA THR A 9 28.07 9.60 -23.46
C THR A 9 26.65 9.67 -22.91
N ASP A 10 25.69 9.06 -23.59
CA ASP A 10 24.40 8.76 -23.00
C ASP A 10 24.64 7.93 -21.74
N PRO A 11 24.19 8.35 -20.54
CA PRO A 11 24.38 7.53 -19.37
C PRO A 11 23.42 6.36 -19.52
N VAL A 12 23.98 5.18 -19.75
CA VAL A 12 23.35 3.91 -19.39
C VAL A 12 23.13 4.00 -17.88
N ALA A 13 21.99 4.53 -17.45
CA ALA A 13 21.59 4.51 -16.07
C ALA A 13 21.52 3.02 -15.68
N GLU A 14 22.42 2.60 -14.80
CA GLU A 14 22.59 1.19 -14.48
C GLU A 14 21.27 0.62 -13.91
N PRO A 15 20.87 -0.61 -14.31
CA PRO A 15 19.58 -1.21 -13.92
C PRO A 15 19.36 -1.29 -12.40
N VAL A 16 20.44 -1.25 -11.61
CA VAL A 16 20.40 -1.23 -10.14
C VAL A 16 19.81 0.07 -9.59
N HIS A 17 20.10 1.21 -10.21
CA HIS A 17 19.54 2.51 -9.82
C HIS A 17 18.05 2.60 -10.15
N GLU A 18 17.63 1.99 -11.26
CA GLU A 18 16.22 1.93 -11.66
C GLU A 18 15.39 1.08 -10.70
N LEU A 19 15.91 -0.08 -10.28
CA LEU A 19 15.24 -0.94 -9.32
C LEU A 19 15.14 -0.29 -7.93
N SER A 20 16.21 0.37 -7.49
CA SER A 20 16.23 1.09 -6.22
C SER A 20 15.15 2.20 -6.17
N ALA A 21 14.93 2.89 -7.29
CA ALA A 21 13.91 3.92 -7.41
C ALA A 21 12.47 3.39 -7.24
N LEU A 22 12.23 2.09 -7.49
CA LEU A 22 10.94 1.43 -7.30
C LEU A 22 10.80 0.81 -5.91
N VAL A 23 11.84 0.13 -5.43
CA VAL A 23 11.79 -0.61 -4.17
C VAL A 23 11.79 0.33 -2.96
N VAL A 24 12.52 1.45 -3.00
CA VAL A 24 12.59 2.37 -1.86
C VAL A 24 11.22 2.98 -1.51
N PRO A 25 10.43 3.51 -2.47
CA PRO A 25 9.07 3.96 -2.17
C PRO A 25 8.16 2.82 -1.66
N LEU A 26 8.26 1.63 -2.24
CA LEU A 26 7.51 0.44 -1.82
C LEU A 26 7.82 0.00 -0.38
N LEU A 27 9.08 0.14 0.07
CA LEU A 27 9.47 -0.12 1.46
C LEU A 27 8.98 0.97 2.42
N LYS A 28 8.73 2.18 1.93
CA LYS A 28 8.19 3.30 2.73
C LYS A 28 6.66 3.26 2.85
N GLY A 29 5.96 2.63 1.91
CA GLY A 29 4.50 2.55 1.95
C GLY A 29 3.88 2.09 0.64
N VAL A 30 2.64 2.54 0.42
CA VAL A 30 1.85 2.22 -0.78
C VAL A 30 2.21 3.19 -1.90
N ILE A 31 2.33 2.68 -3.12
CA ILE A 31 2.41 3.49 -4.34
C ILE A 31 1.01 3.53 -4.95
N TYR A 32 0.52 4.75 -5.21
CA TYR A 32 -0.73 4.97 -5.94
C TYR A 32 -0.46 5.44 -7.37
N GLN A 33 -1.18 4.87 -8.33
CA GLN A 33 -1.11 5.25 -9.74
C GLN A 33 -1.42 6.73 -9.94
N GLU A 34 -2.43 7.25 -9.24
CA GLU A 34 -2.88 8.64 -9.37
C GLU A 34 -1.83 9.66 -8.90
N GLU A 35 -1.04 9.31 -7.87
CA GLU A 35 -0.02 10.18 -7.32
C GLU A 35 1.22 10.28 -8.22
N ASN A 36 1.63 9.16 -8.84
CA ASN A 36 2.79 9.14 -9.71
C ASN A 36 2.65 8.10 -10.86
N PRO A 37 1.96 8.48 -11.95
CA PRO A 37 1.74 7.58 -13.10
C PRO A 37 3.04 7.11 -13.77
N ALA A 38 4.10 7.93 -13.74
CA ALA A 38 5.38 7.58 -14.32
C ALA A 38 6.10 6.49 -13.51
N LEU A 39 6.08 6.59 -12.18
CA LEU A 39 6.61 5.55 -11.29
C LEU A 39 5.79 4.26 -11.41
N TRP A 40 4.47 4.39 -11.50
CA TRP A 40 3.55 3.28 -11.72
C TRP A 40 3.86 2.51 -13.01
N SER A 41 3.97 3.21 -14.14
CA SER A 41 4.32 2.57 -15.42
C SER A 41 5.67 1.85 -15.36
N ARG A 42 6.67 2.43 -14.68
CA ARG A 42 7.97 1.77 -14.46
C ARG A 42 7.83 0.52 -13.60
N LEU A 43 7.00 0.55 -12.56
CA LEU A 43 6.72 -0.61 -11.71
C LEU A 43 6.10 -1.76 -12.52
N LEU A 44 5.12 -1.45 -13.38
CA LEU A 44 4.50 -2.45 -14.26
C LEU A 44 5.53 -3.12 -15.19
N ASN A 45 6.43 -2.34 -15.76
CA ASN A 45 7.47 -2.86 -16.67
C ASN A 45 8.55 -3.68 -15.95
N ALA A 46 8.84 -3.39 -14.68
CA ALA A 46 9.90 -4.01 -13.89
C ALA A 46 9.40 -4.98 -12.81
N GLN A 47 8.14 -5.42 -12.90
CA GLN A 47 7.49 -6.22 -11.86
C GLN A 47 8.27 -7.48 -11.48
N ALA A 48 8.78 -8.23 -12.48
CA ALA A 48 9.53 -9.46 -12.23
C ALA A 48 10.80 -9.18 -11.41
N ALA A 49 11.60 -8.19 -11.82
CA ALA A 49 12.82 -7.80 -11.12
C ALA A 49 12.55 -7.30 -9.70
N VAL A 50 11.46 -6.56 -9.48
CA VAL A 50 11.04 -6.12 -8.14
C VAL A 50 10.68 -7.33 -7.28
N ARG A 51 9.89 -8.26 -7.81
CA ARG A 51 9.49 -9.49 -7.10
C ARG A 51 10.70 -10.33 -6.69
N ASP A 52 11.65 -10.54 -7.59
CA ASP A 52 12.87 -11.30 -7.32
C ASP A 52 13.69 -10.65 -6.21
N TYR A 53 13.84 -9.32 -6.25
CA TYR A 53 14.60 -8.58 -5.25
C TYR A 53 13.96 -8.62 -3.86
N VAL A 54 12.65 -8.35 -3.77
CA VAL A 54 11.96 -8.29 -2.48
C VAL A 54 11.73 -9.68 -1.87
N ALA A 55 11.71 -10.75 -2.68
CA ALA A 55 11.62 -12.13 -2.21
C ALA A 55 12.81 -12.51 -1.31
N VAL A 56 14.03 -12.04 -1.64
CA VAL A 56 15.23 -12.24 -0.81
C VAL A 56 15.10 -11.58 0.56
N LEU A 57 14.27 -10.53 0.66
CA LEU A 57 13.96 -9.82 1.91
C LEU A 57 12.79 -10.44 2.69
N GLY A 58 12.24 -11.57 2.22
CA GLY A 58 11.05 -12.19 2.82
C GLY A 58 9.76 -11.39 2.58
N LEU A 59 9.73 -10.57 1.53
CA LEU A 59 8.60 -9.72 1.17
C LEU A 59 7.95 -10.19 -0.14
N GLU A 60 6.70 -9.81 -0.33
CA GLU A 60 5.92 -10.06 -1.54
C GLU A 60 5.32 -8.74 -2.03
N LEU A 61 5.42 -8.52 -3.35
CA LEU A 61 4.74 -7.42 -4.02
C LEU A 61 3.27 -7.75 -4.27
N LEU A 62 2.38 -6.98 -3.65
CA LEU A 62 0.98 -6.92 -4.03
C LEU A 62 0.77 -5.73 -4.96
N LEU A 63 0.19 -6.01 -6.13
CA LEU A 63 -0.11 -5.05 -7.17
C LEU A 63 -1.55 -5.28 -7.60
N ASP A 64 -2.38 -4.25 -7.49
CA ASP A 64 -3.74 -4.24 -8.01
C ASP A 64 -3.82 -3.18 -9.12
N GLU A 65 -3.87 -3.63 -10.37
CA GLU A 65 -3.94 -2.74 -11.52
C GLU A 65 -5.33 -2.12 -11.73
N ALA A 66 -6.38 -2.78 -11.27
CA ALA A 66 -7.74 -2.27 -11.40
C ALA A 66 -7.99 -1.13 -10.41
N GLU A 67 -7.48 -1.30 -9.19
CA GLU A 67 -7.57 -0.30 -8.13
C GLU A 67 -6.40 0.71 -8.13
N GLY A 68 -5.35 0.45 -8.92
CA GLY A 68 -4.24 1.38 -9.13
C GLY A 68 -3.31 1.56 -7.93
N TYR A 69 -3.10 0.53 -7.10
CA TYR A 69 -2.16 0.60 -5.97
C TYR A 69 -1.22 -0.60 -5.88
N ALA A 70 -0.05 -0.38 -5.27
CA ALA A 70 0.95 -1.41 -5.03
C ALA A 70 1.63 -1.24 -3.67
N PHE A 71 1.91 -2.34 -2.97
CA PHE A 71 2.61 -2.32 -1.69
C PHE A 71 3.32 -3.64 -1.40
N LEU A 72 4.21 -3.63 -0.41
CA LEU A 72 4.91 -4.83 0.05
C LEU A 72 4.27 -5.39 1.31
N ARG A 73 4.12 -6.71 1.37
CA ARG A 73 3.78 -7.43 2.59
C ARG A 73 4.86 -8.44 2.95
N SER A 74 5.02 -8.77 4.22
CA SER A 74 5.84 -9.93 4.62
C SER A 74 5.18 -11.22 4.18
N ARG A 75 5.99 -12.17 3.69
CA ARG A 75 5.51 -13.54 3.41
C ARG A 75 5.00 -14.19 4.70
N GLN A 76 3.94 -14.98 4.57
CA GLN A 76 3.34 -15.68 5.72
C GLN A 76 4.24 -16.87 6.09
N GLU A 77 4.44 -17.10 7.39
CA GLU A 77 5.30 -18.18 7.91
C GLU A 77 4.74 -19.58 7.63
N GLU A 78 3.45 -19.69 7.28
CA GLU A 78 2.78 -20.98 7.01
C GLU A 78 3.35 -21.71 5.78
N ASP A 79 4.00 -21.00 4.86
CA ASP A 79 4.56 -21.61 3.64
C ASP A 79 5.91 -22.31 3.87
N GLU A 80 6.56 -22.13 5.02
CA GLU A 80 7.98 -22.48 5.20
C GLU A 80 8.29 -22.96 6.64
N GLU A 81 7.74 -24.11 7.05
CA GLU A 81 8.02 -24.76 8.35
C GLU A 81 9.52 -25.09 8.57
N ASP A 82 10.32 -25.15 7.50
CA ASP A 82 11.74 -25.56 7.52
C ASP A 82 12.74 -24.43 7.18
N GLN A 83 12.31 -23.17 7.06
CA GLN A 83 13.22 -22.06 6.74
C GLN A 83 13.65 -21.27 7.98
N PRO A 84 14.91 -20.80 8.04
CA PRO A 84 15.36 -19.91 9.10
C PRO A 84 14.47 -18.68 9.15
N THR A 85 13.88 -18.40 10.32
CA THR A 85 12.98 -17.25 10.53
C THR A 85 13.67 -15.95 10.12
N VAL A 86 13.35 -15.45 8.93
CA VAL A 86 13.82 -14.15 8.46
C VAL A 86 13.18 -13.08 9.35
N PRO A 87 13.95 -12.15 9.93
CA PRO A 87 13.39 -11.08 10.74
C PRO A 87 12.43 -10.24 9.88
N ARG A 88 11.19 -10.07 10.37
CA ARG A 88 10.14 -9.35 9.64
C ARG A 88 10.51 -7.86 9.51
N LEU A 89 10.74 -7.40 8.27
CA LEU A 89 11.00 -5.98 7.98
C LEU A 89 9.79 -5.10 8.25
N VAL A 90 8.57 -5.61 8.02
CA VAL A 90 7.33 -4.88 8.27
C VAL A 90 6.80 -5.26 9.65
N ALA A 91 7.00 -4.38 10.63
CA ALA A 91 6.51 -4.58 11.98
C ALA A 91 4.97 -4.61 12.00
N ARG A 92 4.38 -5.69 12.53
CA ARG A 92 2.93 -5.75 12.78
C ARG A 92 2.61 -4.90 14.01
N ARG A 93 1.85 -3.82 13.82
CA ARG A 93 1.30 -3.03 14.92
C ARG A 93 -0.14 -3.43 15.15
N GLN A 94 -0.50 -3.69 16.40
CA GLN A 94 -1.90 -3.88 16.76
C GLN A 94 -2.64 -2.56 16.53
N LEU A 95 -3.75 -2.63 15.80
CA LEU A 95 -4.63 -1.49 15.62
C LEU A 95 -5.38 -1.24 16.93
N SER A 96 -5.60 0.03 17.25
CA SER A 96 -6.44 0.39 18.40
C SER A 96 -7.89 -0.05 18.15
N TYR A 97 -8.67 -0.20 19.22
CA TYR A 97 -10.09 -0.54 19.10
C TYR A 97 -10.86 0.41 18.17
N PRO A 98 -10.73 1.76 18.28
CA PRO A 98 -11.46 2.68 17.40
C PRO A 98 -11.12 2.51 15.92
N VAL A 99 -9.83 2.28 15.60
CA VAL A 99 -9.38 2.06 14.21
C VAL A 99 -9.90 0.72 13.68
N SER A 100 -9.86 -0.32 14.51
CA SER A 100 -10.38 -1.64 14.13
C SER A 100 -11.89 -1.61 13.88
N LEU A 101 -12.63 -0.90 14.74
CA LEU A 101 -14.07 -0.68 14.61
C LEU A 101 -14.39 0.10 13.32
N LEU A 102 -13.70 1.21 13.07
CA LEU A 102 -13.85 1.98 11.84
C LEU A 102 -13.65 1.10 10.60
N LEU A 103 -12.55 0.33 10.53
CA LEU A 103 -12.27 -0.56 9.41
C LEU A 103 -13.35 -1.63 9.23
N ALA A 104 -13.84 -2.22 10.31
CA ALA A 104 -14.92 -3.21 10.26
C ALA A 104 -16.23 -2.61 9.71
N LEU A 105 -16.58 -1.40 10.12
CA LEU A 105 -17.78 -0.69 9.67
C LEU A 105 -17.68 -0.28 8.20
N LEU A 106 -16.54 0.25 7.76
CA LEU A 106 -16.30 0.56 6.35
C LEU A 106 -16.39 -0.69 5.48
N ARG A 107 -15.79 -1.80 5.91
CA ARG A 107 -15.86 -3.08 5.19
C ARG A 107 -17.30 -3.61 5.11
N LYS A 108 -18.07 -3.49 6.18
CA LYS A 108 -19.49 -3.85 6.19
C LYS A 108 -20.28 -3.00 5.19
N LYS A 109 -20.06 -1.67 5.19
CA LYS A 109 -20.74 -0.75 4.27
C LYS A 109 -20.41 -1.02 2.81
N LEU A 110 -19.15 -1.34 2.51
CA LEU A 110 -18.73 -1.74 1.17
C LEU A 110 -19.47 -3.01 0.72
N ALA A 111 -19.52 -4.04 1.56
CA ALA A 111 -20.23 -5.28 1.22
C ALA A 111 -21.76 -5.09 1.04
N GLU A 112 -22.39 -4.24 1.86
CA GLU A 112 -23.82 -3.87 1.71
C GLU A 112 -24.07 -3.15 0.38
N PHE A 113 -23.17 -2.24 0.01
CA PHE A 113 -23.23 -1.49 -1.23
C PHE A 113 -23.04 -2.40 -2.45
N ASP A 114 -22.04 -3.27 -2.44
CA ASP A 114 -21.76 -4.23 -3.51
C ASP A 114 -22.95 -5.17 -3.75
N ALA A 115 -23.66 -5.57 -2.68
CA ALA A 115 -24.86 -6.38 -2.78
C ALA A 115 -26.08 -5.63 -3.36
N SER A 116 -26.13 -4.30 -3.23
CA SER A 116 -27.25 -3.48 -3.72
C SER A 116 -27.21 -3.18 -5.23
N GLY A 117 -26.05 -3.38 -5.86
CA GLY A 117 -25.89 -3.47 -7.33
C GLY A 117 -26.21 -2.23 -8.16
N GLY A 118 -26.37 -1.05 -7.54
CA GLY A 118 -26.85 0.16 -8.23
C GLY A 118 -25.79 1.20 -8.62
N GLU A 119 -24.72 1.33 -7.84
CA GLU A 119 -23.77 2.45 -7.96
C GLU A 119 -22.33 1.96 -8.04
N THR A 120 -21.45 2.74 -8.68
CA THR A 120 -20.04 2.35 -8.96
C THR A 120 -19.08 2.76 -7.84
N ARG A 121 -19.49 3.66 -6.94
CA ARG A 121 -18.64 4.20 -5.87
C ARG A 121 -19.45 4.41 -4.60
N LEU A 122 -18.94 3.87 -3.49
CA LEU A 122 -19.42 4.20 -2.16
C LEU A 122 -18.73 5.48 -1.68
N ILE A 123 -19.50 6.56 -1.51
CA ILE A 123 -19.01 7.81 -0.92
C ILE A 123 -19.64 7.96 0.47
N LEU A 124 -18.79 8.15 1.48
CA LEU A 124 -19.20 8.42 2.86
C LEU A 124 -18.57 9.72 3.32
N SER A 125 -19.39 10.62 3.85
CA SER A 125 -18.94 11.81 4.55
C SER A 125 -18.39 11.47 5.92
N ARG A 126 -17.56 12.37 6.46
CA ARG A 126 -17.00 12.21 7.81
C ARG A 126 -18.10 12.10 8.87
N ASP A 127 -19.18 12.86 8.74
CA ASP A 127 -20.30 12.82 9.69
C ASP A 127 -21.02 11.47 9.65
N GLU A 128 -21.23 10.88 8.47
CA GLU A 128 -21.79 9.53 8.34
C GLU A 128 -20.90 8.48 8.99
N VAL A 129 -19.57 8.59 8.84
CA VAL A 129 -18.62 7.69 9.51
C VAL A 129 -18.69 7.83 11.02
N VAL A 130 -18.78 9.05 11.54
CA VAL A 130 -18.91 9.31 12.98
C VAL A 130 -20.19 8.68 13.52
N GLU A 131 -21.33 8.87 12.86
CA GLU A 131 -22.61 8.26 13.25
C GLU A 131 -22.55 6.73 13.26
N LEU A 132 -21.87 6.12 12.28
CA LEU A 132 -21.66 4.66 12.25
C LEU A 132 -20.88 4.16 13.47
N ILE A 133 -19.84 4.88 13.89
CA ILE A 133 -18.99 4.51 15.02
C ILE A 133 -19.72 4.70 16.35
N ARG A 134 -20.47 5.80 16.51
CA ARG A 134 -21.16 6.18 17.76
C ARG A 134 -22.02 5.06 18.34
N ILE A 135 -22.69 4.29 17.48
CA ILE A 135 -23.55 3.15 17.87
C ILE A 135 -22.79 2.09 18.71
N PHE A 136 -21.48 1.98 18.52
CA PHE A 136 -20.63 0.96 19.14
C PHE A 136 -19.74 1.53 20.26
N LEU A 137 -19.91 2.81 20.62
CA LEU A 137 -19.21 3.43 21.73
C LEU A 137 -20.08 3.39 23.00
N PRO A 138 -19.52 3.02 24.15
CA PRO A 138 -20.24 3.10 25.42
C PRO A 138 -20.54 4.56 25.77
N GLU A 139 -21.69 4.83 26.40
CA GLU A 139 -22.04 6.17 26.88
C GLU A 139 -20.97 6.66 27.89
N GLY A 140 -20.13 7.62 27.51
CA GLY A 140 -19.07 8.14 28.40
C GLY A 140 -17.96 8.97 27.74
N SER A 141 -17.29 9.76 28.60
CA SER A 141 -16.36 10.90 28.37
C SER A 141 -15.29 10.85 27.25
N ASN A 142 -15.12 9.74 26.54
CA ASN A 142 -14.11 9.60 25.48
C ASN A 142 -14.67 9.73 24.06
N GLU A 143 -15.98 9.88 23.88
CA GLU A 143 -16.61 10.01 22.56
C GLU A 143 -16.03 11.19 21.75
N ALA A 144 -15.93 12.38 22.35
CA ALA A 144 -15.42 13.57 21.69
C ALA A 144 -13.93 13.45 21.27
N LYS A 145 -13.10 12.80 22.09
CA LYS A 145 -11.67 12.58 21.77
C LYS A 145 -11.46 11.50 20.70
N LEU A 146 -12.33 10.49 20.68
CA LEU A 146 -12.29 9.45 19.64
C LEU A 146 -12.70 10.02 18.28
N ILE A 147 -13.75 10.86 18.26
CA ILE A 147 -14.24 11.50 17.05
C ILE A 147 -13.19 12.44 16.45
N ASP A 148 -12.40 13.14 17.29
CA ASP A 148 -11.32 14.02 16.83
C ASP A 148 -10.13 13.27 16.21
N GLN A 149 -10.00 11.96 16.48
CA GLN A 149 -8.95 11.10 15.92
C GLN A 149 -9.33 10.42 14.59
N VAL A 150 -10.59 10.53 14.18
CA VAL A 150 -11.13 10.00 12.91
C VAL A 150 -11.17 11.10 11.86
#